data_AF-A0A841EDX6-F1
#
_entry.id   AF-A0A841EDX6-F1
#
_cell.length_a   1.000
_cell.length_b   1.000
_cell.length_c   1.000
_cell.angle_alpha   90.00
_cell.angle_beta   90.00
_cell.angle_gamma   90.00
#
_symmetry.space_group_name_H-M   'P 1'
#
loop_
_entity.id
_entity.type
_entity.pdbx_description
1 polymer ?
#
loop_
_entity_poly.entity_id
_entity_poly.type
_entity_poly.pdbx_seq_one_letter_code
_entity_poly.pdbx_strand_id
1 'polypeptide(L)'
;MRPLYRALIPFALVLAAGTGCSAGESAETSSAEQPSPTAQPSSGPGAEEAAAETARTYVAAMEAGDGEAGCGVVSAEMRAALADLAAQEEGRDSCAAGFAAFAADRAHVGGMEVGEVTVPVDGETPRDAPAAHAEIVYPEGVDNETGMKADGFVFYHVDGAWVVDMDVR
;
A
#
# COMPACT_ATOMS: atom_id res chain seq x y z
N MET A 1 -20.37 -24.94 41.11
CA MET A 1 -20.54 -23.96 42.22
C MET A 1 -19.72 -22.73 41.89
N ARG A 2 -20.36 -21.57 41.70
CA ARG A 2 -19.70 -20.27 41.60
C ARG A 2 -19.42 -19.74 43.01
N PRO A 3 -18.39 -18.90 43.18
CA PRO A 3 -18.71 -17.61 43.78
C PRO A 3 -18.22 -16.43 42.91
N LEU A 4 -19.19 -15.55 42.65
CA LEU A 4 -19.03 -14.21 42.12
C LEU A 4 -18.44 -13.34 43.24
N TYR A 5 -17.29 -12.70 43.02
CA TYR A 5 -16.89 -11.55 43.84
C TYR A 5 -17.24 -10.27 43.11
N ARG A 6 -18.22 -9.60 43.72
CA ARG A 6 -18.83 -8.33 43.35
C ARG A 6 -18.34 -7.33 44.40
N ALA A 7 -17.50 -6.38 44.00
CA ALA A 7 -17.12 -5.22 44.81
C ALA A 7 -17.09 -4.03 43.86
N LEU A 8 -18.19 -3.28 43.68
CA LEU A 8 -18.60 -2.14 44.52
C LEU A 8 -17.43 -1.20 44.84
N ILE A 9 -17.09 -0.34 43.86
CA ILE A 9 -16.27 0.85 44.09
C ILE A 9 -17.23 2.05 44.18
N PRO A 10 -17.15 2.86 45.26
CA PRO A 10 -18.13 3.88 45.57
C PRO A 10 -17.96 5.14 44.71
N PHE A 11 -19.13 5.68 44.35
CA PHE A 11 -19.36 7.04 43.88
C PHE A 11 -18.84 8.06 44.91
N ALA A 12 -17.89 8.90 44.51
CA ALA A 12 -17.54 10.13 45.23
C ALA A 12 -17.80 11.32 44.32
N LEU A 13 -18.98 11.91 44.51
CA LEU A 13 -19.37 13.23 44.01
C LEU A 13 -18.66 14.29 44.85
N VAL A 14 -17.85 15.14 44.22
CA VAL A 14 -17.44 16.42 44.82
C VAL A 14 -17.72 17.54 43.82
N LEU A 15 -18.86 18.20 44.01
CA LEU A 15 -19.09 19.56 43.53
C LEU A 15 -18.33 20.51 44.45
N ALA A 16 -17.41 21.29 43.88
CA ALA A 16 -16.93 22.53 44.47
C ALA A 16 -17.14 23.66 43.46
N ALA A 17 -18.23 24.39 43.65
CA ALA A 17 -18.42 25.71 43.03
C ALA A 17 -17.57 26.72 43.81
N GLY A 18 -16.54 27.25 43.16
CA GLY A 18 -15.75 28.37 43.65
C GLY A 18 -15.82 29.51 42.64
N THR A 19 -16.68 30.49 42.91
CA THR A 19 -16.63 31.81 42.26
C THR A 19 -15.41 32.56 42.78
N GLY A 20 -14.31 32.49 42.03
CA GLY A 20 -13.11 33.29 42.25
C GLY A 20 -12.75 33.98 40.94
N CYS A 21 -13.07 35.27 40.84
CA CYS A 21 -12.71 36.13 39.72
C CYS A 21 -11.22 36.45 39.82
N SER A 22 -10.41 35.88 38.92
CA SER A 22 -9.04 36.33 38.69
C SER A 22 -8.78 36.30 37.19
N ALA A 23 -8.54 37.49 36.65
CA ALA A 23 -8.14 37.72 35.27
C ALA A 23 -6.78 37.06 34.98
N GLY A 24 -6.65 36.42 33.82
CA GLY A 24 -5.38 35.90 33.34
C GLY A 24 -5.54 34.82 32.28
N GLU A 25 -5.45 35.24 31.02
CA GLU A 25 -5.03 34.47 29.84
C GLU A 25 -5.68 33.10 29.56
N SER A 26 -6.53 33.11 28.54
CA SER A 26 -6.86 31.93 27.72
C SER A 26 -5.58 31.35 27.11
N ALA A 27 -5.08 30.26 27.70
CA ALA A 27 -4.28 29.27 26.99
C ALA A 27 -5.00 27.94 27.08
N GLU A 28 -6.16 27.88 26.41
CA GLU A 28 -6.84 26.64 26.11
C GLU A 28 -5.96 25.81 25.16
N THR A 29 -5.98 24.51 25.40
CA THR A 29 -5.51 23.43 24.53
C THR A 29 -3.99 23.26 24.40
N SER A 30 -3.43 22.49 25.34
CA SER A 30 -2.65 21.33 24.93
C SER A 30 -3.44 20.58 23.86
N SER A 31 -3.12 20.82 22.59
CA SER A 31 -3.28 19.79 21.59
C SER A 31 -2.39 18.65 22.04
N ALA A 32 -3.02 17.62 22.60
CA ALA A 32 -2.55 16.27 22.39
C ALA A 32 -2.21 16.18 20.90
N GLU A 33 -0.94 15.91 20.60
CA GLU A 33 -0.49 15.54 19.27
C GLU A 33 -1.31 14.29 18.92
N GLN A 34 -2.43 14.53 18.25
CA GLN A 34 -3.22 13.48 17.64
C GLN A 34 -2.26 12.75 16.72
N PRO A 35 -2.18 11.40 16.76
CA PRO A 35 -1.43 10.68 15.74
C PRO A 35 -1.98 11.16 14.39
N SER A 36 -1.12 11.76 13.58
CA SER A 36 -1.46 12.18 12.23
C SER A 36 -2.20 11.03 11.55
N PRO A 37 -3.38 11.25 10.94
CA PRO A 37 -3.91 10.26 10.02
C PRO A 37 -2.79 10.00 9.00
N THR A 38 -2.45 8.74 8.80
CA THR A 38 -1.45 8.27 7.82
C THR A 38 -1.59 9.14 6.57
N ALA A 39 -0.61 10.01 6.32
CA ALA A 39 -0.77 11.09 5.35
C ALA A 39 -1.01 10.47 3.98
N GLN A 40 -2.21 10.69 3.43
CA GLN A 40 -2.46 10.36 2.03
C GLN A 40 -1.47 11.18 1.18
N PRO A 41 -0.84 10.57 0.16
CA PRO A 41 0.06 11.29 -0.70
C PRO A 41 -0.74 12.41 -1.35
N SER A 42 -0.29 13.65 -1.14
CA SER A 42 -0.82 14.75 -1.92
C SER A 42 -0.32 14.57 -3.35
N SER A 43 -1.25 14.55 -4.30
CA SER A 43 -0.95 14.60 -5.73
C SER A 43 0.08 15.68 -6.02
N GLY A 44 1.10 15.35 -6.81
CA GLY A 44 2.18 16.27 -7.17
C GLY A 44 3.50 15.53 -7.43
N PRO A 45 4.55 16.26 -7.85
CA PRO A 45 5.76 15.65 -8.40
C PRO A 45 6.44 14.63 -7.47
N GLY A 46 6.41 14.86 -6.15
CA GLY A 46 7.00 13.92 -5.18
C GLY A 46 6.19 12.62 -5.02
N ALA A 47 4.87 12.68 -5.13
CA ALA A 47 4.03 11.48 -5.09
C ALA A 47 4.18 10.66 -6.38
N GLU A 48 4.28 11.33 -7.53
CA GLU A 48 4.54 10.72 -8.84
C GLU A 48 5.92 10.07 -8.89
N GLU A 49 6.95 10.72 -8.36
CA GLU A 49 8.30 10.15 -8.31
C GLU A 49 8.37 8.90 -7.43
N ALA A 50 7.77 8.92 -6.25
CA ALA A 50 7.69 7.74 -5.37
C ALA A 50 6.88 6.61 -6.02
N ALA A 51 5.78 6.94 -6.70
CA ALA A 51 5.00 5.96 -7.45
C ALA A 51 5.82 5.36 -8.60
N ALA A 52 6.60 6.19 -9.31
CA ALA A 52 7.47 5.75 -10.39
C ALA A 52 8.60 4.84 -9.90
N GLU A 53 9.17 5.10 -8.73
CA GLU A 53 10.16 4.22 -8.11
C GLU A 53 9.56 2.83 -7.80
N THR A 54 8.36 2.78 -7.20
CA THR A 54 7.64 1.53 -6.97
C THR A 54 7.39 0.77 -8.27
N ALA A 55 6.89 1.44 -9.32
CA ALA A 55 6.63 0.81 -10.61
C ALA A 55 7.92 0.26 -11.24
N ARG A 56 9.02 1.01 -11.18
CA ARG A 56 10.33 0.56 -11.70
C ARG A 56 10.87 -0.64 -10.94
N THR A 57 10.77 -0.64 -9.60
CA THR A 57 11.19 -1.79 -8.79
C THR A 57 10.37 -3.02 -9.14
N TYR A 58 9.04 -2.89 -9.29
CA TYR A 58 8.19 -4.00 -9.69
C TYR A 58 8.56 -4.56 -11.07
N VAL A 59 8.70 -3.70 -12.08
CA VAL A 59 9.08 -4.11 -13.43
C VAL A 59 10.45 -4.77 -13.44
N ALA A 60 11.47 -4.15 -12.84
CA ALA A 60 12.81 -4.71 -12.77
C ALA A 60 12.82 -6.08 -12.06
N ALA A 61 12.02 -6.24 -11.00
CA ALA A 61 11.86 -7.51 -10.32
C ALA A 61 11.21 -8.59 -11.22
N MET A 62 10.20 -8.22 -12.00
CA MET A 62 9.58 -9.11 -12.99
C MET A 62 10.58 -9.56 -14.06
N GLU A 63 11.39 -8.63 -14.59
CA GLU A 63 12.38 -8.97 -15.63
C GLU A 63 13.50 -9.87 -15.09
N ALA A 64 13.97 -9.61 -13.87
CA ALA A 64 15.06 -10.34 -13.26
C ALA A 64 14.61 -11.66 -12.58
N GLY A 65 13.30 -11.85 -12.40
CA GLY A 65 12.77 -12.89 -11.50
C GLY A 65 13.20 -12.68 -10.04
N ASP A 66 13.43 -11.43 -9.62
CA ASP A 66 13.86 -11.09 -8.26
C ASP A 66 12.65 -11.04 -7.32
N GLY A 67 12.35 -12.19 -6.73
CA GLY A 67 11.20 -12.34 -5.85
C GLY A 67 11.27 -11.50 -4.56
N GLU A 68 12.46 -11.21 -4.03
CA GLU A 68 12.60 -10.39 -2.82
C GLU A 68 12.27 -8.92 -3.12
N ALA A 69 12.83 -8.40 -4.21
CA ALA A 69 12.53 -7.04 -4.68
C ALA A 69 11.04 -6.89 -5.03
N GLY A 70 10.48 -7.85 -5.77
CA GLY A 70 9.07 -7.88 -6.15
C GLY A 70 8.14 -7.89 -4.94
N CYS A 71 8.36 -8.78 -3.98
CA CYS A 71 7.55 -8.86 -2.78
C CYS A 71 7.64 -7.62 -1.89
N GLY A 72 8.73 -6.86 -1.97
CA GLY A 72 8.93 -5.60 -1.25
C GLY A 72 7.95 -4.50 -1.67
N VAL A 73 7.40 -4.55 -2.89
CA VAL A 73 6.55 -3.51 -3.47
C VAL A 73 5.12 -3.95 -3.78
N VAL A 74 4.74 -5.18 -3.46
CA VAL A 74 3.37 -5.68 -3.63
C VAL A 74 2.55 -5.58 -2.34
N SER A 75 1.23 -5.54 -2.49
CA SER A 75 0.25 -5.51 -1.40
C SER A 75 0.38 -6.72 -0.48
N ALA A 76 -0.10 -6.61 0.76
CA ALA A 76 -0.08 -7.74 1.69
C ALA A 76 -0.93 -8.91 1.17
N GLU A 77 -2.04 -8.61 0.50
CA GLU A 77 -2.93 -9.56 -0.15
C GLU A 77 -2.23 -10.30 -1.28
N MET A 78 -1.53 -9.59 -2.16
CA MET A 78 -0.75 -10.19 -3.24
C MET A 78 0.41 -11.02 -2.69
N ARG A 79 1.09 -10.59 -1.63
CA ARG A 79 2.13 -11.41 -0.97
C ARG A 79 1.58 -12.73 -0.46
N ALA A 80 0.40 -12.70 0.16
CA ALA A 80 -0.25 -13.92 0.64
C ALA A 80 -0.62 -14.84 -0.52
N ALA A 81 -1.20 -14.30 -1.60
CA ALA A 81 -1.55 -15.08 -2.78
C ALA A 81 -0.32 -15.71 -3.46
N LEU A 82 0.81 -14.99 -3.54
CA LEU A 82 2.08 -15.51 -4.07
C LEU A 82 2.65 -16.62 -3.18
N ALA A 83 2.59 -16.44 -1.86
CA ALA A 83 3.05 -17.47 -0.93
C ALA A 83 2.20 -18.75 -1.04
N ASP A 84 0.89 -18.61 -1.18
CA ASP A 84 -0.03 -19.71 -1.43
C ASP A 84 0.23 -20.40 -2.79
N LEU A 85 0.54 -19.63 -3.84
CA LEU A 85 0.94 -20.17 -5.14
C LEU A 85 2.20 -21.03 -5.00
N ALA A 86 3.24 -20.49 -4.39
CA ALA A 86 4.50 -21.20 -4.16
C ALA A 86 4.34 -22.45 -3.30
N ALA A 87 3.45 -22.40 -2.30
CA ALA A 87 3.16 -23.56 -1.46
C ALA A 87 2.52 -24.70 -2.27
N GLN A 88 1.67 -24.36 -3.25
CA GLN A 88 1.00 -25.32 -4.11
C GLN A 88 1.90 -25.90 -5.20
N GLU A 89 2.75 -25.07 -5.81
CA GLU A 89 3.56 -25.47 -6.97
C GLU A 89 4.94 -26.01 -6.59
N GLU A 90 5.60 -25.38 -5.61
CA GLU A 90 6.98 -25.69 -5.24
C GLU A 90 7.08 -26.36 -3.85
N GLY A 91 5.99 -26.41 -3.09
CA GLY A 91 6.00 -26.86 -1.70
C GLY A 91 6.73 -25.89 -0.76
N ARG A 92 6.86 -24.62 -1.16
CA ARG A 92 7.53 -23.56 -0.39
C ARG A 92 6.55 -22.43 -0.11
N ASP A 93 6.29 -22.15 1.15
CA ASP A 93 5.43 -21.03 1.55
C ASP A 93 6.28 -19.75 1.66
N SER A 94 6.58 -19.13 0.52
CA SER A 94 7.24 -17.83 0.50
C SER A 94 6.77 -16.95 -0.66
N CYS A 95 6.51 -15.68 -0.36
CA CYS A 95 6.17 -14.70 -1.37
C CYS A 95 7.24 -14.64 -2.46
N ALA A 96 8.53 -14.61 -2.09
CA ALA A 96 9.61 -14.46 -3.05
C ALA A 96 9.68 -15.63 -4.06
N ALA A 97 9.45 -16.87 -3.61
CA ALA A 97 9.36 -18.00 -4.52
C ALA A 97 8.16 -17.86 -5.45
N GLY A 98 6.99 -17.48 -4.90
CA GLY A 98 5.78 -17.29 -5.67
C GLY A 98 5.88 -16.17 -6.69
N PHE A 99 6.55 -15.07 -6.32
CA PHE A 99 6.83 -13.97 -7.24
C PHE A 99 7.74 -14.41 -8.37
N ALA A 100 8.81 -15.14 -8.07
CA ALA A 100 9.71 -15.65 -9.11
C ALA A 100 8.99 -16.61 -10.07
N ALA A 101 8.13 -17.48 -9.56
CA ALA A 101 7.29 -18.36 -10.37
C ALA A 101 6.29 -17.55 -11.24
N PHE A 102 5.59 -16.60 -10.63
CA PHE A 102 4.67 -15.70 -11.31
C PHE A 102 5.35 -14.88 -12.43
N ALA A 103 6.57 -14.41 -12.19
CA ALA A 103 7.37 -13.70 -13.19
C ALA A 103 7.80 -14.61 -14.34
N ALA A 104 8.19 -15.86 -14.04
CA ALA A 104 8.61 -16.83 -15.05
C ALA A 104 7.48 -17.27 -16.00
N ASP A 105 6.24 -17.30 -15.52
CA ASP A 105 5.05 -17.67 -16.31
C ASP A 105 4.57 -16.54 -17.24
N ARG A 106 5.04 -15.31 -17.04
CA ARG A 106 4.69 -14.17 -17.88
C ARG A 106 5.55 -14.15 -19.14
N ALA A 107 4.92 -14.33 -20.29
CA ALA A 107 5.56 -14.08 -21.57
C ALA A 107 5.95 -12.60 -21.70
N HIS A 108 7.03 -12.31 -22.45
CA HIS A 108 7.43 -10.96 -22.85
C HIS A 108 7.94 -10.02 -21.74
N VAL A 109 8.40 -10.54 -20.59
CA VAL A 109 8.99 -9.75 -19.50
C VAL A 109 10.43 -9.25 -19.75
N GLY A 110 10.86 -9.10 -21.00
CA GLY A 110 12.23 -8.68 -21.32
C GLY A 110 12.28 -7.37 -22.09
N GLY A 111 13.00 -6.39 -21.56
CA GLY A 111 13.20 -5.07 -22.17
C GLY A 111 12.04 -4.09 -21.94
N MET A 112 11.21 -4.34 -20.93
CA MET A 112 10.12 -3.47 -20.51
C MET A 112 10.67 -2.24 -19.78
N GLU A 113 10.16 -1.07 -20.13
CA GLU A 113 10.51 0.18 -19.46
C GLU A 113 9.27 0.82 -18.85
N VAL A 114 9.41 1.41 -17.67
CA VAL A 114 8.36 2.25 -17.08
C VAL A 114 8.38 3.61 -17.77
N GLY A 115 7.29 3.92 -18.47
CA GLY A 115 7.04 5.20 -19.12
C GLY A 115 6.51 6.26 -18.16
N GLU A 116 5.46 6.97 -18.57
CA GLU A 116 4.82 7.98 -17.72
C GLU A 116 4.10 7.34 -16.53
N VAL A 117 4.21 7.98 -15.36
CA VAL A 117 3.48 7.61 -14.15
C VAL A 117 2.63 8.79 -13.70
N THR A 118 1.34 8.57 -13.55
CA THR A 118 0.37 9.61 -13.19
C THR A 118 -0.35 9.26 -11.90
N VAL A 119 -0.52 10.24 -11.01
CA VAL A 119 -1.30 10.13 -9.78
C VAL A 119 -2.53 11.03 -9.89
N PRO A 120 -3.70 10.52 -10.30
CA PRO A 120 -4.91 11.32 -10.43
C PRO A 120 -5.33 11.98 -9.09
N VAL A 121 -5.72 13.25 -9.18
CA VAL A 121 -6.17 14.10 -8.07
C VAL A 121 -7.55 13.71 -7.52
N ASP A 122 -8.46 13.22 -8.37
CA ASP A 122 -9.89 13.06 -8.05
C ASP A 122 -10.51 11.79 -8.65
N GLY A 123 -9.70 10.74 -8.87
CA GLY A 123 -10.22 9.48 -9.37
C GLY A 123 -11.01 8.75 -8.31
N GLU A 124 -12.28 8.43 -8.56
CA GLU A 124 -12.97 7.36 -7.82
C GLU A 124 -12.20 6.06 -8.09
N THR A 125 -11.51 5.56 -7.07
CA THR A 125 -10.84 4.26 -7.15
C THR A 125 -11.73 3.21 -6.49
N PRO A 126 -11.65 1.93 -6.92
CA PRO A 126 -12.43 0.86 -6.30
C PRO A 126 -12.13 0.62 -4.81
N ARG A 127 -11.06 1.23 -4.27
CA ARG A 127 -10.49 0.92 -2.95
C ARG A 127 -10.50 2.08 -1.96
N ASP A 128 -11.18 3.18 -2.27
CA ASP A 128 -11.15 4.41 -1.44
C ASP A 128 -9.71 4.84 -1.07
N ALA A 129 -8.75 4.53 -1.95
CA ALA A 129 -7.32 4.75 -1.76
C ALA A 129 -6.75 5.47 -3.00
N PRO A 130 -5.79 6.39 -2.85
CA PRO A 130 -5.12 7.00 -4.00
C PRO A 130 -4.52 5.91 -4.90
N ALA A 131 -4.72 6.06 -6.21
CA ALA A 131 -4.16 5.16 -7.20
C ALA A 131 -3.17 5.91 -8.09
N ALA A 132 -2.21 5.18 -8.63
CA ALA A 132 -1.30 5.63 -9.66
C ALA A 132 -1.45 4.72 -10.88
N HIS A 133 -1.26 5.28 -12.07
CA HIS A 133 -1.18 4.53 -13.32
C HIS A 133 0.24 4.65 -13.88
N ALA A 134 0.89 3.53 -14.12
CA ALA A 134 2.19 3.47 -14.80
C ALA A 134 2.03 2.89 -16.21
N GLU A 135 2.60 3.57 -17.20
CA GLU A 135 2.79 3.03 -18.54
C GLU A 135 3.99 2.07 -18.58
N ILE A 136 3.85 0.98 -19.32
CA ILE A 136 4.87 -0.02 -19.59
C ILE A 136 5.11 -0.06 -21.09
N VAL A 137 6.31 0.32 -21.49
CA VAL A 137 6.75 0.34 -22.88
C VAL A 137 7.50 -0.94 -23.17
N TYR A 138 7.09 -1.65 -24.24
CA TYR A 138 7.74 -2.87 -24.69
C TYR A 138 8.81 -2.58 -25.74
N PRO A 139 9.87 -3.41 -25.84
CA PRO A 139 10.92 -3.17 -26.82
C PRO A 139 10.39 -3.35 -28.25
N GLU A 140 11.02 -2.66 -29.21
CA GLU A 140 10.56 -2.70 -30.59
C GLU A 140 10.52 -4.13 -31.16
N GLY A 141 9.35 -4.51 -31.72
CA GLY A 141 9.13 -5.83 -32.30
C GLY A 141 8.64 -6.88 -31.29
N VAL A 142 8.45 -6.50 -30.02
CA VAL A 142 7.73 -7.28 -29.01
C VAL A 142 6.45 -6.54 -28.70
N ASP A 143 5.31 -7.12 -29.09
CA ASP A 143 4.01 -6.61 -28.66
C ASP A 143 3.60 -7.33 -27.38
N ASN A 144 2.76 -6.69 -26.55
CA ASN A 144 2.13 -7.37 -25.42
C ASN A 144 1.11 -8.44 -25.91
N GLU A 145 0.46 -9.14 -24.98
CA GLU A 145 -0.52 -10.20 -25.30
C GLU A 145 -1.69 -9.72 -26.19
N THR A 146 -1.94 -8.41 -26.25
CA THR A 146 -2.97 -7.77 -27.08
C THR A 146 -2.46 -7.10 -28.35
N GLY A 147 -1.16 -7.23 -28.68
CA GLY A 147 -0.59 -6.60 -29.88
C GLY A 147 -0.26 -5.11 -29.70
N MET A 148 -0.19 -4.60 -28.46
CA MET A 148 0.09 -3.21 -28.15
C MET A 148 1.56 -3.00 -27.77
N LYS A 149 2.10 -1.84 -28.16
CA LYS A 149 3.48 -1.41 -27.86
C LYS A 149 3.67 -0.85 -26.46
N ALA A 150 2.57 -0.49 -25.82
CA ALA A 150 2.54 -0.04 -24.44
C ALA A 150 1.28 -0.60 -23.78
N ASP A 151 1.40 -0.93 -22.51
CA ASP A 151 0.30 -1.27 -21.61
C ASP A 151 0.39 -0.40 -20.36
N GLY A 152 -0.58 -0.49 -19.46
CA GLY A 152 -0.51 0.19 -18.19
C GLY A 152 -1.07 -0.64 -17.05
N PHE A 153 -0.52 -0.45 -15.86
CA PHE A 153 -1.08 -1.04 -14.65
C PHE A 153 -1.37 0.01 -13.59
N VAL A 154 -2.42 -0.27 -12.81
CA VAL A 154 -2.87 0.56 -11.70
C VAL A 154 -2.36 -0.05 -10.40
N PHE A 155 -1.85 0.80 -9.51
CA PHE A 155 -1.36 0.42 -8.19
C PHE A 155 -1.77 1.48 -7.17
N TYR A 156 -1.73 1.14 -5.89
CA TYR A 156 -2.45 1.90 -4.86
C TYR A 156 -1.51 2.38 -3.76
N HIS A 157 -1.85 3.50 -3.12
CA HIS A 157 -1.17 3.94 -1.93
C HIS A 157 -1.89 3.42 -0.68
N VAL A 158 -1.27 2.47 0.01
CA VAL A 158 -1.80 1.79 1.20
C VAL A 158 -0.82 1.95 2.34
N ASP A 159 -1.31 2.34 3.52
CA ASP A 159 -0.52 2.45 4.76
C ASP A 159 0.80 3.23 4.66
N GLY A 160 0.86 4.26 3.81
CA GLY A 160 2.06 5.10 3.65
C GLY A 160 3.01 4.67 2.54
N ALA A 161 2.65 3.67 1.73
CA ALA A 161 3.48 3.19 0.64
C ALA A 161 2.66 2.92 -0.63
N TRP A 162 3.27 3.14 -1.79
CA TRP A 162 2.74 2.65 -3.07
C TRP A 162 2.98 1.14 -3.18
N VAL A 163 1.92 0.39 -3.44
CA VAL A 163 1.93 -1.07 -3.56
C VAL A 163 1.22 -1.54 -4.81
N VAL A 164 1.83 -2.50 -5.51
CA VAL A 164 1.21 -3.20 -6.64
C VAL A 164 0.27 -4.26 -6.09
N ASP A 165 -0.97 -4.26 -6.58
CA ASP A 165 -1.99 -5.20 -6.13
C ASP A 165 -2.71 -5.80 -7.33
N MET A 166 -2.09 -6.85 -7.88
CA MET A 166 -2.57 -7.56 -9.05
C MET A 166 -3.10 -8.93 -8.66
N ASP A 167 -4.06 -9.43 -9.44
CA ASP A 167 -4.57 -10.78 -9.26
C ASP A 167 -3.49 -11.80 -9.66
N VAL A 168 -3.24 -12.74 -8.76
CA VAL A 168 -2.28 -13.85 -8.93
C VAL A 168 -3.12 -15.09 -9.14
N ARG A 169 -3.39 -15.44 -10.41
CA ARG A 169 -4.16 -16.62 -10.82
C ARG A 169 -3.52 -17.31 -12.00
#